data_AF-A0A2G9MZT9-F1
#
_entry.id   AF-A0A2G9MZT9-F1
#
_cell.length_a   1.000
_cell.length_b   1.000
_cell.length_c   1.000
_cell.angle_alpha   90.00
_cell.angle_beta   90.00
_cell.angle_gamma   90.00
#
_symmetry.space_group_name_H-M   'P 1'
#
loop_
_entity.id
_entity.type
_entity.pdbx_description
1 polymer ?
#
loop_
_entity_poly.entity_id
_entity_poly.type
_entity_poly.pdbx_seq_one_letter_code
_entity_poly.pdbx_strand_id
1 'polypeptide(L)'
;FDSILCGAKRLIRNFTNSGRRKIPNRNTYVEIEPEIIETQKTLDALEVTREQLVDIGILIGTDFNPNGFDRVGPKTALKMIKQYSRLEDIPQIQEQLQTIDYEQIRKIFLHPVVTDVDEIVFGKVDYEGMTNYLVKERSFSEDRIQSSLNRLKKALEKKSHNLDQWFN
;
A
#
# COMPACT_ATOMS: atom_id res chain seq x y z
N PHE A 1 -0.03 3.45 -4.26
CA PHE A 1 -1.47 3.29 -3.92
C PHE A 1 -2.04 2.02 -4.55
N ASP A 2 -1.15 1.07 -4.83
CA ASP A 2 -1.33 0.12 -5.92
C ASP A 2 -2.29 -0.99 -5.52
N SER A 3 -2.36 -1.30 -4.22
CA SER A 3 -3.37 -2.21 -3.69
C SER A 3 -4.79 -1.78 -4.05
N ILE A 4 -5.09 -0.47 -4.05
CA ILE A 4 -6.41 0.06 -4.46
C ILE A 4 -6.63 -0.18 -5.95
N LEU A 5 -5.60 0.07 -6.78
CA LEU A 5 -5.66 -0.23 -8.22
C LEU A 5 -5.89 -1.73 -8.47
N CYS A 6 -5.24 -2.60 -7.69
CA CYS A 6 -5.42 -4.05 -7.68
C CYS A 6 -6.73 -4.52 -7.01
N GLY A 7 -7.60 -3.61 -6.55
CA GLY A 7 -8.94 -3.94 -6.05
C GLY A 7 -9.04 -4.20 -4.55
N ALA A 8 -8.04 -3.83 -3.75
CA ALA A 8 -8.15 -3.87 -2.29
C ALA A 8 -9.33 -3.01 -1.82
N LYS A 9 -10.13 -3.51 -0.88
CA LYS A 9 -11.29 -2.79 -0.34
C LYS A 9 -10.88 -1.65 0.61
N ARG A 10 -9.77 -1.85 1.33
CA ARG A 10 -9.21 -0.91 2.29
C ARG A 10 -7.70 -0.90 2.20
N LEU A 11 -7.10 0.28 2.29
CA LEU A 11 -5.65 0.47 2.39
C LEU A 11 -5.34 1.21 3.68
N ILE A 12 -4.44 0.66 4.49
CA ILE A 12 -3.90 1.34 5.67
C ILE A 12 -2.53 1.89 5.31
N ARG A 13 -2.33 3.19 5.39
CA ARG A 13 -1.01 3.82 5.21
C ARG A 13 -0.44 4.25 6.56
N ASN A 14 0.85 4.51 6.57
CA ASN A 14 1.63 4.93 7.73
C ASN A 14 1.68 3.93 8.91
N PHE A 15 1.18 2.70 8.73
CA PHE A 15 1.19 1.69 9.80
C PHE A 15 2.60 1.32 10.28
N THR A 16 3.56 1.15 9.37
CA THR A 16 4.95 0.77 9.70
C THR A 16 5.82 1.96 10.11
N ASN A 17 5.37 3.19 9.83
CA ASN A 17 6.13 4.43 10.03
C ASN A 17 5.43 5.40 11.00
N SER A 18 4.44 4.92 11.74
CA SER A 18 3.67 5.74 12.68
C SER A 18 4.54 6.22 13.84
N GLY A 19 4.34 7.46 14.27
CA GLY A 19 5.06 8.08 15.37
C GLY A 19 5.63 9.45 15.02
N ARG A 20 6.51 9.96 15.89
CA ARG A 20 7.11 11.29 15.74
C ARG A 20 8.41 11.23 14.97
N ARG A 21 8.45 11.90 13.81
CA ARG A 21 9.66 12.05 13.00
C ARG A 21 10.20 13.47 13.10
N LYS A 22 11.47 13.62 13.47
CA LYS A 22 12.17 14.91 13.39
C LYS A 22 12.42 15.26 11.92
N ILE A 23 12.11 16.49 11.52
CA ILE A 23 12.44 16.96 10.17
C ILE A 23 13.95 17.23 10.10
N PRO A 24 14.69 16.66 9.13
CA PRO A 24 16.09 17.00 8.92
C PRO A 24 16.25 18.51 8.75
N ASN A 25 17.23 19.10 9.42
CA ASN A 25 17.54 20.54 9.38
C ASN A 25 16.43 21.47 9.93
N ARG A 26 15.45 20.95 10.69
CA ARG A 26 14.48 21.76 11.45
C ARG A 26 14.29 21.20 12.86
N ASN A 27 14.09 22.08 13.84
CA ASN A 27 13.72 21.69 15.22
C ASN A 27 12.20 21.46 15.34
N THR A 28 11.62 20.77 14.37
CA THR A 28 10.18 20.49 14.32
C THR A 28 9.98 18.99 14.13
N TYR A 29 8.96 18.48 14.81
CA TYR A 29 8.53 17.09 14.72
C TYR A 29 7.22 17.02 13.97
N VAL A 30 7.09 16.00 13.11
CA VAL A 30 5.83 15.66 12.46
C VAL A 30 5.32 14.39 13.10
N GLU A 31 4.08 14.43 13.55
CA GLU A 31 3.34 13.26 14.00
C GLU A 31 2.71 12.61 12.75
N ILE A 32 3.08 11.36 12.51
CA ILE A 32 2.54 10.57 11.42
C ILE A 32 1.57 9.57 12.03
N GLU A 33 0.29 9.75 11.74
CA GLU A 33 -0.78 8.86 12.19
C GLU A 33 -1.13 7.83 11.10
N PRO A 34 -1.51 6.61 11.48
CA PRO A 34 -2.11 5.66 10.55
C PRO A 34 -3.36 6.25 9.89
N GLU A 35 -3.48 6.07 8.58
CA GLU A 35 -4.66 6.51 7.82
C GLU A 35 -5.29 5.31 7.13
N ILE A 36 -6.63 5.31 7.05
CA ILE A 36 -7.41 4.28 6.36
C ILE A 36 -8.07 4.91 5.14
N ILE A 37 -7.87 4.29 3.99
CA ILE A 37 -8.51 4.66 2.73
C ILE A 37 -9.47 3.54 2.34
N GLU A 38 -10.75 3.88 2.21
CA GLU A 38 -11.79 2.97 1.77
C GLU A 38 -12.05 3.16 0.28
N THR A 39 -11.77 2.13 -0.51
CA THR A 39 -11.77 2.22 -1.97
C THR A 39 -13.11 2.69 -2.53
N GLN A 40 -14.23 2.13 -2.05
CA GLN A 40 -15.55 2.52 -2.54
C GLN A 40 -15.83 4.00 -2.25
N LYS A 41 -15.58 4.47 -1.02
CA LYS A 41 -15.77 5.88 -0.66
C LYS A 41 -14.91 6.82 -1.52
N THR A 42 -13.68 6.40 -1.85
CA THR A 42 -12.79 7.16 -2.73
C THR A 42 -13.32 7.21 -4.16
N LEU A 43 -13.78 6.09 -4.71
CA LEU A 43 -14.36 6.02 -6.05
C LEU A 43 -15.62 6.89 -6.15
N ASP A 44 -16.50 6.82 -5.15
CA ASP A 44 -17.74 7.61 -5.08
C ASP A 44 -17.43 9.10 -5.01
N ALA A 45 -16.47 9.51 -4.17
CA ALA A 45 -16.08 10.92 -4.01
C ALA A 45 -15.40 11.51 -5.26
N LEU A 46 -14.70 10.67 -6.03
CA LEU A 46 -14.06 11.08 -7.28
C LEU A 46 -15.01 10.97 -8.49
N GLU A 47 -16.13 10.26 -8.33
CA GLU A 47 -17.11 9.91 -9.37
C GLU A 47 -16.45 9.15 -10.54
N VAL A 48 -15.65 8.13 -10.21
CA VAL A 48 -14.95 7.30 -11.19
C VAL A 48 -15.11 5.81 -10.88
N THR A 49 -15.03 4.97 -11.90
CA THR A 49 -14.96 3.51 -11.73
C THR A 49 -13.54 3.07 -11.37
N ARG A 50 -13.40 1.81 -10.94
CA ARG A 50 -12.07 1.21 -10.71
C ARG A 50 -11.22 1.20 -11.99
N GLU A 51 -11.83 0.93 -13.14
CA GLU A 51 -11.13 0.94 -14.44
C GLU A 51 -10.60 2.33 -14.77
N GLN A 52 -11.42 3.35 -14.56
CA GLN A 52 -11.03 4.75 -14.69
C GLN A 52 -9.92 5.13 -13.70
N LEU A 53 -9.96 4.63 -12.46
CA LEU A 53 -8.90 4.87 -11.49
C LEU A 53 -7.56 4.22 -11.92
N VAL A 54 -7.60 3.03 -12.54
CA VAL A 54 -6.42 2.40 -13.14
C VAL A 54 -5.87 3.26 -14.28
N ASP A 55 -6.73 3.75 -15.17
CA ASP A 55 -6.33 4.65 -16.26
C ASP A 55 -5.73 5.97 -15.72
N ILE A 56 -6.28 6.53 -14.64
CA ILE A 56 -5.67 7.66 -13.93
C ILE A 56 -4.26 7.31 -13.42
N GLY A 57 -4.07 6.12 -12.86
CA GLY A 57 -2.76 5.63 -12.43
C GLY A 57 -1.76 5.54 -13.58
N ILE A 58 -2.19 4.99 -14.73
CA ILE A 58 -1.38 4.90 -15.94
C ILE A 58 -0.98 6.30 -16.44
N LEU A 59 -1.90 7.27 -16.43
CA LEU A 59 -1.61 8.65 -16.81
C LEU A 59 -0.54 9.31 -15.93
N ILE A 60 -0.64 9.13 -14.62
CA ILE A 60 0.31 9.71 -13.64
C ILE A 60 1.67 9.01 -13.71
N GLY A 61 1.66 7.70 -13.98
CA GLY A 61 2.82 6.82 -13.93
C GLY A 61 2.66 5.77 -12.85
N THR A 62 2.94 4.52 -13.23
CA THR A 62 3.00 3.35 -12.35
C THR A 62 4.39 2.73 -12.41
N ASP A 63 4.67 1.72 -11.59
CA ASP A 63 5.92 0.97 -11.68
C ASP A 63 6.15 0.33 -13.08
N PHE A 64 5.09 0.13 -13.87
CA PHE A 64 5.16 -0.41 -15.24
C PHE A 64 5.33 0.66 -16.32
N ASN A 65 5.13 1.94 -15.98
CA ASN A 65 5.34 3.08 -16.86
C ASN A 65 5.79 4.31 -16.03
N PRO A 66 7.01 4.27 -15.45
CA PRO A 66 7.42 5.16 -14.36
C PRO A 66 7.48 6.64 -14.74
N ASN A 67 7.65 6.95 -16.03
CA ASN A 67 7.65 8.33 -16.51
C ASN A 67 6.23 8.93 -16.60
N GLY A 68 5.19 8.09 -16.57
CA GLY A 68 3.81 8.52 -16.82
C GLY A 68 3.67 9.21 -18.18
N PHE A 69 2.69 10.11 -18.27
CA PHE A 69 2.50 10.96 -19.44
C PHE A 69 2.99 12.38 -19.16
N ASP A 70 3.58 13.02 -20.17
CA ASP A 70 4.24 14.31 -19.98
C ASP A 70 3.26 15.38 -19.52
N ARG A 71 3.63 16.06 -18.42
CA ARG A 71 2.82 17.14 -17.81
C ARG A 71 1.44 16.67 -17.31
N VAL A 72 1.27 15.36 -17.10
CA VAL A 72 0.03 14.78 -16.55
C VAL A 72 0.21 14.42 -15.08
N GLY A 73 -0.15 15.35 -14.19
CA GLY A 73 -0.23 15.10 -12.74
C GLY A 73 -1.61 14.59 -12.30
N PRO A 74 -1.81 14.27 -11.01
CA PRO A 74 -3.05 13.66 -10.51
C PRO A 74 -4.34 14.43 -10.83
N LYS A 75 -4.31 15.76 -10.72
CA LYS A 75 -5.47 16.60 -11.04
C LYS A 75 -5.81 16.58 -12.53
N THR A 76 -4.78 16.63 -13.38
CA THR A 76 -4.93 16.60 -14.84
C THR A 76 -5.43 15.24 -15.29
N ALA A 77 -4.85 14.16 -14.78
CA ALA A 77 -5.26 12.79 -15.07
C ALA A 77 -6.74 12.55 -14.74
N LEU A 78 -7.17 12.92 -13.52
CA LEU A 78 -8.57 12.82 -13.13
C LEU A 78 -9.48 13.64 -14.06
N LYS A 79 -9.11 14.88 -14.38
CA LYS A 79 -9.89 15.73 -15.30
C LYS A 79 -10.03 15.08 -16.68
N MET A 80 -8.94 14.56 -17.24
CA MET A 80 -8.93 13.91 -18.55
C MET A 80 -9.85 12.68 -18.54
N ILE A 81 -9.74 11.82 -17.53
CA ILE A 81 -10.58 10.61 -17.45
C ILE A 81 -12.04 10.93 -17.21
N LYS A 82 -12.38 11.95 -16.41
CA LYS A 82 -13.78 12.40 -16.30
C LYS A 82 -14.33 12.98 -17.60
N GLN A 83 -13.48 13.56 -18.45
CA GLN A 83 -13.90 14.16 -19.72
C GLN A 83 -14.02 13.12 -20.85
N TYR A 84 -13.07 12.20 -20.96
CA TYR A 84 -12.94 11.28 -22.09
C TYR A 84 -13.24 9.82 -21.74
N SER A 85 -13.46 9.51 -20.46
CA SER A 85 -13.73 8.17 -19.91
C SER A 85 -12.59 7.15 -20.00
N ARG A 86 -11.85 7.08 -21.11
CA ARG A 86 -10.80 6.09 -21.37
C ARG A 86 -9.53 6.73 -21.92
N LEU A 87 -8.38 6.07 -21.76
CA LEU A 87 -7.10 6.52 -22.32
C LEU A 87 -7.15 6.71 -23.85
N GLU A 88 -7.78 5.75 -24.50
CA GLU A 88 -7.93 5.65 -25.95
C GLU A 88 -8.67 6.86 -26.54
N ASP A 89 -9.51 7.52 -25.74
CA ASP A 89 -10.34 8.64 -26.16
C ASP A 89 -9.70 10.01 -25.85
N ILE A 90 -8.51 10.06 -25.23
CA ILE A 90 -7.82 11.31 -24.86
C ILE A 90 -6.90 11.77 -26.01
N PRO A 91 -7.21 12.86 -26.74
CA PRO A 91 -6.43 13.24 -27.92
C PRO A 91 -4.99 13.66 -27.62
N GLN A 92 -4.74 14.24 -26.44
CA GLN A 92 -3.44 14.83 -26.08
C GLN A 92 -2.34 13.80 -25.85
N ILE A 93 -2.70 12.52 -25.64
CA ILE A 93 -1.77 11.48 -25.23
C ILE A 93 -1.54 10.41 -26.29
N GLN A 94 -2.22 10.47 -27.43
CA GLN A 94 -2.28 9.37 -28.40
C GLN A 94 -0.91 8.93 -28.91
N GLU A 95 0.00 9.89 -29.19
CA GLU A 95 1.37 9.58 -29.61
C GLU A 95 2.15 8.84 -28.52
N GLN A 96 2.02 9.25 -27.26
CA GLN A 96 2.69 8.61 -26.13
C GLN A 96 2.06 7.25 -25.79
N LEU A 97 0.74 7.15 -25.91
CA LEU A 97 -0.02 5.94 -25.61
C LEU A 97 0.43 4.77 -26.50
N GLN A 98 0.82 5.04 -27.76
CA GLN A 98 1.37 4.03 -28.68
C GLN A 98 2.75 3.52 -28.29
N THR A 99 3.48 4.23 -27.43
CA THR A 99 4.82 3.83 -26.99
C THR A 99 4.80 2.92 -25.76
N ILE A 100 3.63 2.69 -25.16
CA ILE A 100 3.45 1.86 -23.97
C ILE A 100 2.41 0.76 -24.21
N ASP A 101 2.59 -0.40 -23.58
CA ASP A 101 1.58 -1.47 -23.56
C ASP A 101 0.56 -1.21 -22.43
N TYR A 102 -0.25 -0.16 -22.59
CA TYR A 102 -1.22 0.24 -21.58
C TYR A 102 -2.28 -0.84 -21.32
N GLU A 103 -2.61 -1.68 -22.31
CA GLU A 103 -3.56 -2.78 -22.17
C GLU A 103 -3.02 -3.85 -21.21
N GLN A 104 -1.74 -4.21 -21.35
CA GLN A 104 -1.09 -5.13 -20.43
C GLN A 104 -1.03 -4.56 -19.01
N ILE A 105 -0.69 -3.27 -18.87
CA ILE A 105 -0.67 -2.59 -17.56
C ILE A 105 -2.06 -2.60 -16.93
N ARG A 106 -3.08 -2.24 -17.70
CA ARG A 106 -4.49 -2.27 -17.26
C ARG A 106 -4.89 -3.68 -16.83
N LYS A 107 -4.47 -4.71 -17.56
CA LYS A 107 -4.72 -6.12 -17.21
C LYS A 107 -4.05 -6.52 -15.90
N ILE A 108 -2.79 -6.12 -15.66
CA ILE A 108 -2.07 -6.41 -14.42
C ILE A 108 -2.86 -5.87 -13.21
N PHE A 109 -3.37 -4.65 -13.30
CA PHE A 109 -4.15 -4.07 -12.21
C PHE A 109 -5.56 -4.65 -12.13
N LEU A 110 -6.30 -4.75 -13.23
CA LEU A 110 -7.71 -5.16 -13.20
C LEU A 110 -7.89 -6.65 -12.93
N HIS A 111 -6.98 -7.48 -13.43
CA HIS A 111 -7.00 -8.93 -13.34
C HIS A 111 -5.64 -9.45 -12.84
N PRO A 112 -5.23 -9.09 -11.61
CA PRO A 112 -3.96 -9.53 -11.06
C PRO A 112 -3.98 -11.05 -10.89
N VAL A 113 -2.85 -11.70 -11.18
CA VAL A 113 -2.68 -13.12 -10.88
C VAL A 113 -2.52 -13.26 -9.36
N VAL A 114 -3.57 -13.73 -8.70
CA VAL A 114 -3.62 -13.97 -7.26
C VAL A 114 -3.77 -15.45 -6.97
N THR A 115 -3.19 -15.89 -5.86
CA THR A 115 -3.42 -17.25 -5.33
C THR A 115 -4.61 -17.21 -4.40
N ASP A 116 -5.48 -18.22 -4.48
CA ASP A 116 -6.56 -18.39 -3.52
C ASP A 116 -5.98 -18.85 -2.18
N VAL A 117 -6.31 -18.12 -1.12
CA VAL A 117 -5.78 -18.37 0.23
C VAL A 117 -6.99 -18.55 1.15
N ASP A 118 -7.23 -19.80 1.56
CA ASP A 118 -8.36 -20.16 2.41
C ASP A 118 -8.26 -19.51 3.80
N GLU A 119 -7.18 -19.82 4.53
CA GLU A 119 -6.98 -19.36 5.90
C GLU A 119 -5.53 -18.94 6.17
N ILE A 120 -5.37 -17.82 6.86
CA ILE A 120 -4.07 -17.34 7.35
C ILE A 120 -3.85 -17.90 8.76
N VAL A 121 -3.08 -18.99 8.85
CA VAL A 121 -2.73 -19.62 10.13
C VAL A 121 -1.39 -19.10 10.64
N PHE A 122 -1.38 -18.60 11.88
CA PHE A 122 -0.14 -18.19 12.56
C PHE A 122 0.43 -19.37 13.36
N GLY A 123 1.59 -19.88 12.94
CA GLY A 123 2.28 -20.98 13.61
C GLY A 123 2.92 -20.60 14.95
N LYS A 124 3.50 -21.60 15.62
CA LYS A 124 4.29 -21.39 16.85
C LYS A 124 5.56 -20.60 16.54
N VAL A 125 5.92 -19.69 17.43
CA VAL A 125 7.15 -18.89 17.31
C VAL A 125 8.35 -19.70 17.81
N ASP A 126 9.38 -19.80 16.99
CA ASP A 126 10.68 -20.37 17.35
C ASP A 126 11.59 -19.29 17.95
N TYR A 127 11.52 -19.13 19.27
CA TYR A 127 12.30 -18.12 19.99
C TYR A 127 13.81 -18.39 19.96
N GLU A 128 14.22 -19.66 20.02
CA GLU A 128 15.64 -20.03 20.03
C GLU A 128 16.27 -19.77 18.66
N GLY A 129 15.61 -20.20 17.58
CA GLY A 129 16.04 -19.94 16.22
C GLY A 129 16.12 -18.44 15.91
N MET A 130 15.14 -17.65 16.35
CA MET A 130 15.17 -16.18 16.20
C MET A 130 16.37 -15.55 16.93
N THR A 131 16.65 -15.95 18.16
CA THR A 131 17.81 -15.45 18.91
C THR A 131 19.12 -15.85 18.24
N ASN A 132 19.25 -17.11 17.82
CA ASN A 132 20.45 -17.59 17.14
C ASN A 132 20.73 -16.79 15.87
N TYR A 133 19.72 -16.63 15.01
CA TYR A 133 19.85 -15.89 13.76
C TYR A 133 20.16 -14.41 14.00
N LEU A 134 19.38 -13.72 14.85
CA LEU A 134 19.52 -12.27 15.03
C LEU A 134 20.79 -11.90 15.78
N VAL A 135 21.14 -12.64 16.84
CA VAL A 135 22.30 -12.33 17.69
C VAL A 135 23.58 -12.90 17.08
N LYS A 136 23.64 -14.20 16.77
CA LYS A 136 24.90 -14.83 16.34
C LYS A 136 25.24 -14.54 14.89
N GLU A 137 24.26 -14.59 13.98
CA GLU A 137 24.52 -14.42 12.55
C GLU A 137 24.39 -12.97 12.07
N ARG A 138 23.49 -12.19 12.68
CA ARG A 138 23.23 -10.79 12.30
C ARG A 138 23.79 -9.76 13.29
N SER A 139 24.44 -10.21 14.36
CA SER A 139 25.13 -9.37 15.35
C SER A 139 24.25 -8.29 16.00
N PHE A 140 22.96 -8.57 16.18
CA PHE A 140 22.07 -7.71 16.97
C PHE A 140 22.39 -7.85 18.47
N SER A 141 22.16 -6.79 19.24
CA SER A 141 22.27 -6.81 20.70
C SER A 141 21.32 -7.84 21.32
N GLU A 142 21.89 -8.80 22.04
CA GLU A 142 21.15 -9.87 22.72
C GLU A 142 20.08 -9.31 23.66
N ASP A 143 20.44 -8.36 24.53
CA ASP A 143 19.50 -7.70 25.45
C ASP A 143 18.30 -7.08 24.72
N ARG A 144 18.55 -6.44 23.57
CA ARG A 144 17.49 -5.81 22.76
C ARG A 144 16.57 -6.84 22.12
N ILE A 145 17.13 -7.94 21.62
CA ILE A 145 16.36 -9.05 21.04
C ILE A 145 15.54 -9.73 22.12
N GLN A 146 16.12 -10.06 23.28
CA GLN A 146 15.42 -10.72 24.37
C GLN A 146 14.24 -9.87 24.88
N SER A 147 14.42 -8.56 25.04
CA SER A 147 13.34 -7.63 25.39
C SER A 147 12.20 -7.63 24.36
N SER A 148 12.55 -7.64 23.07
CA SER A 148 11.57 -7.66 21.96
C SER A 148 10.80 -8.98 21.89
N LEU A 149 11.49 -10.12 22.05
CA LEU A 149 10.89 -11.46 22.09
C LEU A 149 9.98 -11.64 23.31
N ASN A 150 10.36 -11.12 24.47
CA ASN A 150 9.51 -11.12 25.66
C ASN A 150 8.23 -10.30 25.44
N ARG A 151 8.31 -9.16 24.75
CA ARG A 151 7.13 -8.36 24.37
C ARG A 151 6.24 -9.11 23.38
N LEU A 152 6.82 -9.78 22.39
CA LEU A 152 6.09 -10.62 21.45
C LEU A 152 5.34 -11.74 22.17
N LYS A 153 6.01 -12.47 23.08
CA LYS A 153 5.40 -13.54 23.89
C LYS A 153 4.17 -13.05 24.65
N LYS A 154 4.31 -11.94 25.38
CA LYS A 154 3.19 -11.31 26.12
C LYS A 154 2.05 -10.86 25.21
N ALA A 155 2.34 -10.35 24.01
CA ALA A 155 1.31 -9.92 23.05
C ALA A 155 0.52 -11.12 22.51
N LEU A 156 1.19 -12.25 22.25
CA LEU A 156 0.54 -13.48 21.78
C LEU A 156 -0.32 -14.12 22.89
N GLU A 157 0.15 -14.11 24.15
CA GLU A 157 -0.64 -14.55 25.31
C GLU A 157 -1.88 -13.68 25.55
N LYS A 158 -1.80 -12.36 25.30
CA LYS A 158 -2.97 -11.47 25.39
C LYS A 158 -3.99 -11.73 24.28
N LYS A 159 -3.55 -12.07 23.07
CA LYS A 159 -4.44 -12.33 21.92
C LYS A 159 -5.40 -13.51 22.16
N SER A 160 -5.06 -14.46 23.04
CA SER A 160 -5.95 -15.57 23.39
C SER A 160 -7.08 -15.21 24.37
N HIS A 161 -7.10 -13.98 24.90
CA HIS A 161 -8.09 -13.54 25.87
C HIS A 161 -8.94 -12.35 25.35
N ASN A 162 -10.16 -12.70 24.92
CA ASN A 162 -11.38 -11.88 24.86
C ASN A 162 -11.66 -10.91 23.68
N LEU A 163 -12.90 -11.04 23.19
CA LEU A 163 -13.62 -10.09 22.32
C LEU A 163 -13.82 -8.71 22.97
N ASP A 164 -13.75 -8.61 24.30
CA ASP A 164 -13.97 -7.37 25.08
C ASP A 164 -12.93 -6.27 24.80
N GLN A 165 -11.80 -6.60 24.17
CA GLN A 165 -10.75 -5.62 23.82
C GLN A 165 -11.12 -4.67 22.68
N TRP A 166 -12.18 -4.97 21.90
CA TRP A 166 -12.53 -4.23 20.68
C TRP A 166 -13.62 -3.17 20.87
N PHE A 167 -14.26 -3.09 22.03
CA PHE A 167 -15.42 -2.23 22.29
C PHE A 167 -15.22 -1.15 23.37
N ASN A 168 -13.97 -0.91 23.79
CA ASN A 168 -13.63 0.20 24.70
C ASN A 168 -12.87 1.32 23.97
#